data_AF-A0A965CXR0-F1
#
_entry.id   AF-A0A965CXR0-F1
#
_cell.length_a   1.000
_cell.length_b   1.000
_cell.length_c   1.000
_cell.angle_alpha   90.00
_cell.angle_beta   90.00
_cell.angle_gamma   90.00
#
_symmetry.space_group_name_H-M   'P 1'
#
loop_
_entity.id
_entity.type
_entity.pdbx_description
1 polymer ?
#
loop_
_entity_poly.entity_id
_entity_poly.type
_entity_poly.pdbx_seq_one_letter_code
_entity_poly.pdbx_strand_id
1 'polypeptide(L)'
;MHHHFLPRAYMKEEQERNAAYKHTGASPERLLSWTPEQAIEMMDEHCIACAIGSVSTPGVWFGDIRAARRLSRDWNECAARAVHDHPTRFGFFAVVAPPDTEGALKEIEYALDTLKADGIGLLSNYDGKALGDPSFMPVFEELNRRKAVVYVHPTAHPCTSGLIPGLAPQGIEFPL
;
A
#
# COMPACT_ATOMS: atom_id res chain seq x y z
N MET A 1 -7.68 12.23 1.84
CA MET A 1 -6.82 11.26 1.12
C MET A 1 -6.03 10.50 2.18
N HIS A 2 -5.76 9.21 1.98
CA HIS A 2 -5.31 8.21 2.98
C HIS A 2 -6.45 7.33 3.51
N HIS A 3 -6.84 6.37 2.67
CA HIS A 3 -7.63 5.20 3.03
C HIS A 3 -6.83 3.94 2.69
N HIS A 4 -7.15 2.81 3.32
CA HIS A 4 -6.51 1.54 2.98
C HIS A 4 -7.55 0.57 2.43
N PHE A 5 -7.28 0.08 1.23
CA PHE A 5 -7.91 -1.15 0.75
C PHE A 5 -7.33 -2.32 1.54
N LEU A 6 -8.12 -3.38 1.75
CA LEU A 6 -7.65 -4.60 2.42
C LEU A 6 -8.17 -5.80 1.62
N PRO A 7 -7.55 -6.13 0.47
CA PRO A 7 -7.98 -7.24 -0.37
C PRO A 7 -7.93 -8.55 0.41
N ARG A 8 -9.06 -9.27 0.44
CA ARG A 8 -9.20 -10.50 1.25
C ARG A 8 -8.15 -11.56 0.93
N ALA A 9 -7.77 -11.71 -0.35
CA ALA A 9 -6.74 -12.67 -0.76
C ALA A 9 -5.39 -12.36 -0.11
N TYR A 10 -4.93 -11.11 -0.22
CA TYR A 10 -3.73 -10.61 0.45
C TYR A 10 -3.84 -10.78 1.98
N MET A 11 -4.96 -10.35 2.58
CA MET A 11 -5.12 -10.37 4.03
C MET A 11 -5.11 -11.80 4.60
N LYS A 12 -5.62 -12.77 3.83
CA LYS A 12 -5.62 -14.18 4.21
C LYS A 12 -4.24 -14.83 3.99
N GLU A 13 -3.59 -14.56 2.86
CA GLU A 13 -2.27 -15.13 2.56
C GLU A 13 -1.21 -14.60 3.54
N GLU A 14 -1.22 -13.31 3.82
CA GLU A 14 -0.22 -12.64 4.66
C GLU A 14 -0.69 -12.46 6.11
N GLN A 15 -1.70 -13.22 6.55
CA GLN A 15 -2.32 -13.05 7.87
C GLN A 15 -1.31 -13.13 9.03
N GLU A 16 -0.37 -14.10 8.98
CA GLU A 16 0.65 -14.26 10.02
C GLU A 16 1.63 -13.08 10.04
N ARG A 17 2.07 -12.62 8.86
CA ARG A 17 2.94 -11.44 8.76
C ARG A 17 2.22 -10.20 9.27
N ASN A 18 0.98 -9.98 8.82
CA ASN A 18 0.16 -8.85 9.25
C ASN A 18 -0.11 -8.89 10.76
N ALA A 19 -0.33 -10.06 11.35
CA ALA A 19 -0.49 -10.22 12.80
C ALA A 19 0.80 -9.93 13.59
N ALA A 20 1.98 -10.20 12.99
CA ALA A 20 3.26 -9.85 13.58
C ALA A 20 3.51 -8.34 13.59
N TYR A 21 2.93 -7.59 12.64
CA TYR A 21 2.85 -6.13 12.67
C TYR A 21 1.74 -5.70 13.64
N LYS A 22 2.01 -5.78 14.96
CA LYS A 22 1.11 -5.54 16.12
C LYS A 22 0.55 -4.10 16.24
N HIS A 23 0.20 -3.43 15.15
CA HIS A 23 0.15 -1.95 15.11
C HIS A 23 -1.15 -1.32 14.64
N THR A 24 -2.15 -2.08 14.20
CA THR A 24 -3.38 -1.44 13.71
C THR A 24 -4.38 -1.10 14.81
N GLY A 25 -4.22 -1.63 16.03
CA GLY A 25 -5.30 -1.66 17.03
C GLY A 25 -6.57 -2.37 16.54
N ALA A 26 -6.56 -2.87 15.30
CA ALA A 26 -7.65 -3.55 14.63
C ALA A 26 -7.41 -5.04 14.78
N SER A 27 -8.44 -5.76 15.20
CA SER A 27 -8.38 -7.22 15.27
C SER A 27 -8.14 -7.79 13.85
N PRO A 28 -7.50 -8.98 13.74
CA PRO A 28 -7.41 -9.70 12.47
C PRO A 28 -8.78 -9.86 11.79
N GLU A 29 -9.83 -10.09 12.59
CA GLU A 29 -11.22 -10.15 12.14
C GLU A 29 -11.66 -8.87 11.45
N ARG A 30 -11.37 -7.69 12.05
CA ARG A 30 -11.68 -6.38 11.47
C ARG A 30 -10.93 -6.13 10.15
N LEU A 31 -9.67 -6.58 10.08
CA LEU A 31 -8.88 -6.42 8.85
C LEU A 31 -9.39 -7.34 7.73
N LEU A 32 -9.83 -8.56 8.07
CA LEU A 32 -10.39 -9.52 7.12
C LEU A 32 -11.83 -9.20 6.70
N SER A 33 -12.57 -8.48 7.54
CA SER A 33 -13.98 -8.18 7.29
C SER A 33 -14.19 -7.06 6.27
N TRP A 34 -13.17 -6.23 6.01
CA TRP A 34 -13.28 -5.04 5.18
C TRP A 34 -13.95 -5.32 3.82
N THR A 35 -14.91 -4.47 3.46
CA THR A 35 -15.51 -4.40 2.12
C THR A 35 -15.69 -2.94 1.67
N PRO A 36 -15.82 -2.67 0.36
CA PRO A 36 -16.16 -1.34 -0.14
C PRO A 36 -17.45 -0.77 0.47
N GLU A 37 -18.47 -1.61 0.68
CA GLU A 37 -19.76 -1.20 1.24
C GLU A 37 -19.64 -0.73 2.69
N GLN A 38 -18.87 -1.46 3.52
CA GLN A 38 -18.59 -1.03 4.89
C GLN A 38 -17.80 0.28 4.93
N ALA A 39 -16.88 0.47 3.99
CA ALA A 39 -16.14 1.71 3.87
C ALA A 39 -17.06 2.87 3.46
N ILE A 40 -17.98 2.65 2.52
CA ILE A 40 -18.98 3.63 2.08
C ILE A 40 -19.92 4.02 3.23
N GLU A 41 -20.42 3.05 4.01
CA GLU A 41 -21.29 3.33 5.16
C GLU A 41 -20.59 4.25 6.16
N MET A 42 -19.34 3.93 6.54
CA MET A 42 -18.53 4.78 7.41
C MET A 42 -18.30 6.17 6.79
N MET A 43 -18.04 6.23 5.49
CA MET A 43 -17.87 7.50 4.78
C MET A 43 -19.14 8.35 4.81
N ASP A 44 -20.32 7.75 4.62
CA ASP A 44 -21.61 8.44 4.65
C ASP A 44 -21.92 8.98 6.06
N GLU A 45 -21.68 8.18 7.10
CA GLU A 45 -21.84 8.59 8.50
C GLU A 45 -20.98 9.82 8.86
N HIS A 46 -19.82 9.97 8.21
CA HIS A 46 -18.85 11.03 8.51
C HIS A 46 -18.77 12.10 7.40
N CYS A 47 -19.73 12.12 6.47
CA CYS A 47 -19.79 13.08 5.37
C CYS A 47 -18.52 13.12 4.48
N ILE A 48 -17.86 11.96 4.32
CA ILE A 48 -16.70 11.79 3.44
C ILE A 48 -17.21 11.46 2.04
N ALA A 49 -17.07 12.41 1.12
CA ALA A 49 -17.53 12.23 -0.26
C ALA A 49 -16.75 11.14 -1.00
N CYS A 50 -15.41 11.17 -0.91
CA CYS A 50 -14.53 10.27 -1.64
C CYS A 50 -13.28 9.91 -0.82
N ALA A 51 -12.84 8.67 -0.94
CA ALA A 51 -11.61 8.15 -0.33
C ALA A 51 -10.64 7.68 -1.42
N ILE A 52 -9.40 8.16 -1.38
CA ILE A 52 -8.31 7.60 -2.20
C ILE A 52 -7.60 6.55 -1.38
N GLY A 53 -7.73 5.29 -1.81
CA GLY A 53 -7.10 4.18 -1.13
C GLY A 53 -5.67 3.93 -1.60
N SER A 54 -4.84 3.43 -0.70
CA SER A 54 -3.42 3.17 -0.92
C SER A 54 -2.97 1.97 -0.10
N VAL A 55 -1.79 1.45 -0.42
CA VAL A 55 -1.14 0.40 0.36
C VAL A 55 -0.90 0.86 1.81
N SER A 56 -1.08 -0.05 2.76
CA SER A 56 -0.66 0.12 4.15
C SER A 56 0.56 -0.72 4.45
N THR A 57 1.17 -0.53 5.62
CA THR A 57 2.19 -1.47 6.09
C THR A 57 1.58 -2.86 6.28
N PRO A 58 2.30 -3.94 5.91
CA PRO A 58 3.71 -3.99 5.49
C PRO A 58 3.98 -3.87 3.99
N GLY A 59 2.96 -3.62 3.17
CA GLY A 59 3.07 -3.60 1.72
C GLY A 59 3.25 -4.97 1.09
N VAL A 60 3.84 -5.01 -0.11
CA VAL A 60 3.87 -6.22 -0.97
C VAL A 60 5.26 -6.85 -1.10
N TRP A 61 6.28 -6.24 -0.50
CA TRP A 61 7.66 -6.72 -0.60
C TRP A 61 8.10 -7.46 0.66
N PHE A 62 8.45 -8.73 0.48
CA PHE A 62 8.92 -9.62 1.55
C PHE A 62 10.17 -10.42 1.15
N GLY A 63 10.95 -9.92 0.19
CA GLY A 63 12.13 -10.60 -0.34
C GLY A 63 11.86 -11.67 -1.41
N ASP A 64 10.61 -11.87 -1.83
CA ASP A 64 10.24 -12.78 -2.92
C ASP A 64 9.63 -12.00 -4.10
N ILE A 65 10.35 -12.00 -5.23
CA ILE A 65 9.96 -11.32 -6.47
C ILE A 65 8.63 -11.84 -7.02
N ARG A 66 8.42 -13.17 -7.03
CA ARG A 66 7.20 -13.76 -7.61
C ARG A 66 5.99 -13.43 -6.76
N ALA A 67 6.14 -13.50 -5.44
CA ALA A 67 5.09 -13.10 -4.52
C ALA A 67 4.78 -11.61 -4.65
N ALA A 68 5.80 -10.74 -4.66
CA ALA A 68 5.62 -9.30 -4.78
C ALA A 68 4.87 -8.88 -6.05
N ARG A 69 5.21 -9.47 -7.21
CA ARG A 69 4.48 -9.22 -8.47
C ARG A 69 3.02 -9.63 -8.37
N ARG A 70 2.74 -10.84 -7.86
CA ARG A 70 1.37 -11.35 -7.69
C ARG A 70 0.56 -10.48 -6.74
N LEU A 71 1.10 -10.21 -5.55
CA LEU A 71 0.42 -9.41 -4.53
C LEU A 71 0.16 -7.98 -5.00
N SER A 72 1.09 -7.38 -5.74
CA SER A 72 0.89 -6.04 -6.35
C SER A 72 -0.30 -6.05 -7.31
N ARG A 73 -0.34 -7.03 -8.22
CA ARG A 73 -1.42 -7.18 -9.20
C ARG A 73 -2.77 -7.38 -8.52
N ASP A 74 -2.85 -8.32 -7.58
CA ASP A 74 -4.09 -8.64 -6.87
C ASP A 74 -4.63 -7.44 -6.11
N TRP A 75 -3.73 -6.67 -5.47
CA TRP A 75 -4.09 -5.45 -4.75
C TRP A 75 -4.62 -4.37 -5.68
N ASN A 76 -3.88 -4.10 -6.77
CA ASN A 76 -4.24 -3.07 -7.74
C ASN A 76 -5.57 -3.38 -8.43
N GLU A 77 -5.81 -4.63 -8.82
CA GLU A 77 -7.08 -5.03 -9.42
C GLU A 77 -8.24 -4.98 -8.41
N CYS A 78 -7.98 -5.29 -7.14
CA CYS A 78 -9.00 -5.13 -6.09
C CYS A 78 -9.40 -3.65 -5.92
N ALA A 79 -8.43 -2.75 -5.87
CA ALA A 79 -8.67 -1.32 -5.78
C ALA A 79 -9.39 -0.79 -7.03
N ALA A 80 -8.95 -1.20 -8.22
CA ALA A 80 -9.57 -0.82 -9.49
C ALA A 80 -11.03 -1.31 -9.58
N ARG A 81 -11.34 -2.52 -9.10
CA ARG A 81 -12.73 -3.01 -9.01
C ARG A 81 -13.58 -2.14 -8.08
N ALA A 82 -13.06 -1.79 -6.90
CA ALA A 82 -13.79 -0.91 -5.97
C ALA A 82 -14.08 0.47 -6.57
N VAL A 83 -13.14 1.04 -7.33
CA VAL A 83 -13.35 2.29 -8.07
C VAL A 83 -14.36 2.11 -9.20
N HIS A 84 -14.26 1.02 -9.97
CA HIS A 84 -15.21 0.76 -11.05
C HIS A 84 -16.66 0.61 -10.55
N ASP A 85 -16.85 -0.11 -9.44
CA ASP A 85 -18.17 -0.36 -8.87
C ASP A 85 -18.73 0.88 -8.14
N HIS A 86 -17.86 1.77 -7.65
CA HIS A 86 -18.24 3.00 -6.94
C HIS A 86 -17.38 4.23 -7.36
N PRO A 87 -17.50 4.71 -8.61
CA PRO A 87 -16.54 5.65 -9.22
C PRO A 87 -16.54 7.05 -8.64
N THR A 88 -17.59 7.44 -7.90
CA THR A 88 -17.64 8.74 -7.21
C THR A 88 -17.18 8.65 -5.76
N ARG A 89 -16.99 7.44 -5.24
CA ARG A 89 -16.68 7.17 -3.83
C ARG A 89 -15.21 6.83 -3.64
N PHE A 90 -14.57 6.24 -4.63
CA PHE A 90 -13.18 5.81 -4.52
C PHE A 90 -12.30 6.33 -5.66
N GLY A 91 -11.05 6.62 -5.30
CA GLY A 91 -9.89 6.60 -6.19
C GLY A 91 -8.81 5.69 -5.59
N PHE A 92 -7.68 5.51 -6.26
CA PHE A 92 -6.59 4.71 -5.71
C PHE A 92 -5.19 5.05 -6.21
N PHE A 93 -4.23 4.89 -5.31
CA PHE A 93 -2.82 4.81 -5.63
C PHE A 93 -2.41 3.34 -5.72
N ALA A 94 -1.91 2.92 -6.89
CA ALA A 94 -1.48 1.56 -7.12
C ALA A 94 -0.19 1.24 -6.37
N VAL A 95 -0.07 0.02 -5.86
CA VAL A 95 1.12 -0.48 -5.18
C VAL A 95 2.06 -1.16 -6.17
N VAL A 96 3.36 -0.94 -5.98
CA VAL A 96 4.44 -1.64 -6.68
C VAL A 96 5.56 -2.00 -5.72
N ALA A 97 6.49 -2.85 -6.16
CA ALA A 97 7.64 -3.30 -5.39
C ALA A 97 8.97 -2.83 -6.03
N PRO A 98 9.47 -1.62 -5.72
CA PRO A 98 10.71 -1.09 -6.30
C PRO A 98 11.96 -1.98 -6.23
N PRO A 99 12.16 -2.82 -5.19
CA PRO A 99 13.28 -3.78 -5.17
C PRO A 99 13.31 -4.75 -6.35
N ASP A 100 12.15 -5.06 -6.95
CA ASP A 100 12.05 -5.73 -8.25
C ASP A 100 11.78 -4.68 -9.33
N THR A 101 12.84 -4.01 -9.78
CA THR A 101 12.73 -2.89 -10.73
C THR A 101 11.96 -3.26 -11.99
N GLU A 102 12.22 -4.43 -12.58
CA GLU A 102 11.53 -4.86 -13.79
C GLU A 102 10.03 -5.10 -13.55
N GLY A 103 9.68 -5.77 -12.45
CA GLY A 103 8.29 -5.99 -12.08
C GLY A 103 7.56 -4.69 -11.74
N ALA A 104 8.22 -3.78 -11.02
CA ALA A 104 7.67 -2.48 -10.69
C ALA A 104 7.37 -1.65 -11.94
N LEU A 105 8.29 -1.58 -12.92
CA LEU A 105 8.07 -0.85 -14.17
C LEU A 105 6.88 -1.40 -14.97
N LYS A 106 6.78 -2.73 -15.07
CA LYS A 106 5.64 -3.40 -15.74
C LYS A 106 4.32 -3.15 -15.01
N GLU A 107 4.34 -3.14 -13.69
CA GLU A 107 3.13 -2.89 -12.91
C GLU A 107 2.73 -1.41 -12.92
N ILE A 108 3.69 -0.47 -12.97
CA ILE A 108 3.41 0.97 -13.19
C ILE A 108 2.68 1.17 -14.53
N GLU A 109 3.19 0.55 -15.61
CA GLU A 109 2.54 0.59 -16.92
C GLU A 109 1.11 0.07 -16.84
N TYR A 110 0.91 -1.14 -16.30
CA TYR A 110 -0.43 -1.72 -16.18
C TYR A 110 -1.38 -0.87 -15.32
N ALA A 111 -0.92 -0.43 -14.15
CA ALA A 111 -1.74 0.31 -13.21
C ALA A 111 -2.20 1.66 -13.77
N LEU A 112 -1.31 2.41 -14.41
CA LEU A 112 -1.63 3.74 -14.95
C LEU A 112 -2.36 3.63 -16.30
N ASP A 113 -1.90 2.74 -17.18
CA ASP A 113 -2.39 2.69 -18.56
C ASP A 113 -3.65 1.83 -18.70
N THR A 114 -3.76 0.75 -17.93
CA THR A 114 -4.93 -0.16 -17.98
C THR A 114 -5.91 0.11 -16.84
N LEU A 115 -5.45 0.07 -15.59
CA LEU A 115 -6.35 0.22 -14.43
C LEU A 115 -6.76 1.67 -14.15
N LYS A 116 -6.11 2.64 -14.79
CA LYS A 116 -6.35 4.08 -14.62
C LYS A 116 -6.18 4.55 -13.18
N ALA A 117 -5.17 4.01 -12.48
CA ALA A 117 -4.82 4.45 -11.14
C ALA A 117 -4.51 5.95 -11.11
N ASP A 118 -4.88 6.62 -10.01
CA ASP A 118 -4.68 8.06 -9.81
C ASP A 118 -3.21 8.41 -9.51
N GLY A 119 -2.36 7.40 -9.27
CA GLY A 119 -0.94 7.53 -9.00
C GLY A 119 -0.37 6.25 -8.38
N ILE A 120 0.82 6.34 -7.80
CA ILE A 120 1.53 5.20 -7.19
C ILE A 120 1.74 5.42 -5.69
N GLY A 121 1.40 4.41 -4.91
CA GLY A 121 1.62 4.35 -3.47
C GLY A 121 2.92 3.59 -3.16
N LEU A 122 3.85 4.25 -2.48
CA LEU A 122 5.13 3.67 -2.06
C LEU A 122 5.24 3.66 -0.54
N LEU A 123 6.02 2.74 0.00
CA LEU A 123 6.44 2.81 1.40
C LEU A 123 7.67 3.72 1.53
N SER A 124 7.85 4.34 2.70
CA SER A 124 9.01 5.24 2.97
C SER A 124 10.37 4.56 2.83
N ASN A 125 10.43 3.24 3.00
CA ASN A 125 11.60 2.41 2.75
C ASN A 125 11.21 0.97 2.37
N TYR A 126 12.14 0.26 1.74
CA TYR A 126 12.05 -1.18 1.46
C TYR A 126 13.34 -1.85 1.92
N ASP A 127 13.25 -2.81 2.85
CA ASP A 127 14.39 -3.47 3.49
C ASP A 127 15.46 -2.49 4.03
N GLY A 128 15.02 -1.36 4.59
CA GLY A 128 15.91 -0.33 5.13
C GLY A 128 16.61 0.54 4.07
N LYS A 129 16.25 0.40 2.79
CA LYS A 129 16.63 1.36 1.77
C LYS A 129 15.55 2.42 1.64
N ALA A 130 15.90 3.67 1.91
CA ALA A 130 15.02 4.80 1.69
C ALA A 130 14.73 4.99 0.18
N LEU A 131 13.65 5.70 -0.14
CA LEU A 131 13.25 5.96 -1.53
C LEU A 131 14.32 6.68 -2.38
N GLY A 132 15.23 7.42 -1.75
CA GLY A 132 16.36 8.07 -2.43
C GLY A 132 17.54 7.15 -2.76
N ASP A 133 17.48 5.85 -2.41
CA ASP A 133 18.52 4.89 -2.76
C ASP A 133 18.68 4.77 -4.29
N PRO A 134 19.91 4.84 -4.85
CA PRO A 134 20.14 4.76 -6.29
C PRO A 134 19.56 3.51 -6.96
N SER A 135 19.38 2.41 -6.22
CA SER A 135 18.78 1.19 -6.76
C SER A 135 17.30 1.34 -7.15
N PHE A 136 16.61 2.35 -6.62
CA PHE A 136 15.21 2.67 -7.00
C PHE A 136 15.11 3.76 -8.08
N MET A 137 16.23 4.35 -8.50
CA MET A 137 16.25 5.43 -9.49
C MET A 137 15.47 5.11 -10.77
N PRO A 138 15.59 3.91 -11.39
CA PRO A 138 14.86 3.63 -12.63
C PRO A 138 13.33 3.69 -12.45
N VAL A 139 12.83 3.32 -11.28
CA VAL A 139 11.40 3.42 -10.95
C VAL A 139 10.99 4.90 -10.87
N PHE A 140 11.77 5.73 -10.19
CA PHE A 140 11.51 7.16 -10.09
C PHE A 140 11.65 7.91 -11.42
N GLU A 141 12.58 7.51 -12.28
CA GLU A 141 12.72 8.05 -13.64
C GLU A 141 11.46 7.80 -14.46
N GLU A 142 10.88 6.59 -14.39
CA GLU A 142 9.65 6.25 -15.09
C GLU A 142 8.44 7.02 -14.54
N LEU A 143 8.32 7.13 -13.21
CA LEU A 143 7.28 7.93 -12.57
C LEU A 143 7.38 9.41 -12.96
N ASN A 144 8.59 9.96 -13.00
CA ASN A 144 8.85 11.33 -13.45
C ASN A 144 8.51 11.51 -14.94
N ARG A 145 8.91 10.57 -15.81
CA ARG A 145 8.60 10.58 -17.25
C ARG A 145 7.08 10.65 -17.48
N ARG A 146 6.32 9.90 -16.68
CA ARG A 146 4.85 9.88 -16.71
C ARG A 146 4.20 11.06 -16.00
N LYS A 147 4.97 11.89 -15.27
CA LYS A 147 4.47 12.94 -14.37
C LYS A 147 3.46 12.38 -13.36
N ALA A 148 3.70 11.16 -12.89
CA ALA A 148 2.80 10.45 -12.00
C ALA A 148 2.78 11.08 -10.60
N VAL A 149 1.61 11.06 -9.96
CA VAL A 149 1.50 11.37 -8.53
C VAL A 149 2.11 10.21 -7.73
N VAL A 150 2.95 10.54 -6.74
CA VAL A 150 3.52 9.57 -5.82
C VAL A 150 3.04 9.88 -4.41
N TYR A 151 2.36 8.92 -3.80
CA TYR A 151 1.94 8.98 -2.40
C TYR A 151 2.86 8.09 -1.55
N VAL A 152 3.44 8.64 -0.49
CA VAL A 152 4.36 7.90 0.39
C VAL A 152 3.67 7.58 1.70
N HIS A 153 3.53 6.29 1.98
CA HIS A 153 3.06 5.77 3.25
C HIS A 153 4.26 5.45 4.16
N PRO A 154 4.25 5.86 5.44
CA PRO A 154 5.31 5.50 6.37
C PRO A 154 5.36 3.98 6.60
N THR A 155 6.56 3.43 6.71
CA THR A 155 6.81 2.09 7.26
C THR A 155 8.03 2.14 8.17
N ALA A 156 8.03 1.33 9.21
CA ALA A 156 9.14 1.28 10.17
C ALA A 156 10.45 0.93 9.47
N HIS A 157 11.50 1.69 9.72
CA HIS A 157 12.84 1.36 9.26
C HIS A 157 13.43 0.24 10.12
N PRO A 158 14.12 -0.76 9.55
CA PRO A 158 14.73 -1.85 10.33
C PRO A 158 15.66 -1.37 11.45
N CYS A 159 16.33 -0.23 11.27
CA CYS A 159 17.25 0.33 12.28
C CYS A 159 16.57 0.81 13.56
N THR A 160 15.26 1.05 13.57
CA THR A 160 14.52 1.49 14.76
C THR A 160 13.86 0.34 15.51
N SER A 161 13.97 -0.89 14.97
CA SER A 161 13.44 -2.08 15.61
C SER A 161 14.14 -2.36 16.94
N GLY A 162 13.37 -2.34 18.03
CA GLY A 162 13.85 -2.67 19.37
C GLY A 162 14.70 -1.59 20.04
N LEU A 163 14.70 -0.35 19.53
CA LEU A 163 15.43 0.76 20.17
C LEU A 163 14.97 1.04 21.59
N ILE A 164 13.66 0.93 21.85
CA ILE A 164 13.08 1.09 23.18
C ILE A 164 12.30 -0.20 23.51
N PRO A 165 12.68 -0.95 24.56
CA PRO A 165 11.98 -2.17 24.95
C PRO A 165 10.49 -1.91 25.20
N GLY A 166 9.63 -2.70 24.54
CA GLY A 166 8.18 -2.59 24.67
C GLY A 166 7.52 -1.47 23.87
N LEU A 167 8.30 -0.60 23.21
CA LEU A 167 7.76 0.40 22.29
C LEU A 167 7.90 -0.07 20.84
N ALA A 168 6.81 0.05 20.10
CA ALA A 168 6.77 -0.20 18.68
C ALA A 168 7.61 0.83 17.90
N PRO A 169 8.38 0.44 16.87
CA PRO A 169 9.21 1.36 16.08
C PRO A 169 8.45 2.56 15.51
N GLN A 170 7.18 2.38 15.17
CA GLN A 170 6.32 3.42 14.63
C GLN A 170 6.06 4.55 15.64
N GLY A 171 5.99 4.24 16.94
CA GLY A 171 5.87 5.27 18.00
C GLY A 171 7.13 6.12 18.18
N ILE A 172 8.24 5.71 17.56
CA ILE A 172 9.50 6.48 17.50
C ILE A 172 9.56 7.27 16.18
N GLU A 173 9.21 6.64 15.06
CA GLU A 173 9.37 7.22 13.73
C GLU A 173 8.25 8.17 13.30
N PHE A 174 7.01 7.91 13.73
CA PHE A 174 5.83 8.66 13.29
C PHE A 174 4.98 8.97 14.54
N PRO A 175 5.19 10.13 15.21
CA PRO A 175 4.43 10.49 16.40
C PRO A 175 2.93 10.53 16.07
N LEU A 176 2.16 9.78 16.87
CA LEU A 176 0.70 9.67 16.80
C LEU A 176 0.00 10.97 17.22
#